data_AF-A0AAJ2Q3Z0-F1
#
_entry.id   AF-A0AAJ2Q3Z0-F1
#
_cell.length_a   1.000
_cell.length_b   1.000
_cell.length_c   1.000
_cell.angle_alpha   90.00
_cell.angle_beta   90.00
_cell.angle_gamma   90.00
#
_symmetry.space_group_name_H-M   'P 1'
#
loop_
_entity.id
_entity.type
_entity.pdbx_description
1 polymer ?
#
loop_
_entity_poly.entity_id
_entity_poly.type
_entity_poly.pdbx_seq_one_letter_code
_entity_poly.pdbx_strand_id
1 'polypeptide(L)'
;MSHPQSYEILLFPEPEEPDAGGPEPGTAIRSAVVAATGKTGASGYPRYEGGGMEADVDPATHTVEALLVDGAEIDYGLTVRIAERIRGTGGAQEYDGSGEAPEPPEESATASGQQGNG
;
A
#
# COMPACT_ATOMS: atom_id res chain seq x y z
N MET A 1 -6.06 23.54 -10.67
CA MET A 1 -5.40 22.22 -10.75
C MET A 1 -6.51 21.19 -10.91
N SER A 2 -6.40 20.26 -11.86
CA SER A 2 -7.32 19.12 -11.93
C SER A 2 -6.79 18.06 -10.98
N HIS A 3 -7.59 17.65 -10.00
CA HIS A 3 -7.29 16.50 -9.14
C HIS A 3 -7.79 15.20 -9.82
N PRO A 4 -7.34 14.01 -9.37
CA PRO A 4 -7.84 12.74 -9.87
C PRO A 4 -9.37 12.71 -9.91
N GLN A 5 -9.92 12.05 -10.93
CA GLN A 5 -11.37 11.95 -11.13
C GLN A 5 -11.97 10.74 -10.42
N SER A 6 -11.14 9.85 -9.91
CA SER A 6 -11.57 8.66 -9.18
C SER A 6 -10.50 8.14 -8.24
N TYR A 7 -10.93 7.54 -7.14
CA TYR A 7 -10.09 6.79 -6.21
C TYR A 7 -10.72 5.43 -5.90
N GLU A 8 -9.91 4.45 -5.54
CA GLU A 8 -10.38 3.24 -4.86
C GLU A 8 -10.16 3.42 -3.37
N ILE A 9 -11.25 3.34 -2.61
CA ILE A 9 -11.25 3.47 -1.15
C ILE A 9 -11.27 2.06 -0.55
N LEU A 10 -10.41 1.84 0.43
CA LEU A 10 -10.26 0.58 1.16
C LEU A 10 -10.58 0.84 2.63
N LEU A 11 -11.48 0.04 3.19
CA LEU A 11 -11.85 0.08 4.61
C LEU A 11 -11.33 -1.16 5.32
N PHE A 12 -10.71 -0.97 6.47
CA PHE A 12 -10.09 -2.01 7.29
C PHE A 12 -10.48 -1.88 8.76
N PRO A 13 -10.44 -2.97 9.53
CA PRO A 13 -10.27 -2.87 10.97
C PRO A 13 -8.90 -2.26 11.30
N GLU A 14 -8.82 -1.43 12.34
CA GLU A 14 -7.56 -0.96 12.89
C GLU A 14 -6.79 -2.14 13.50
N PRO A 15 -5.50 -2.35 13.16
CA PRO A 15 -4.69 -3.38 13.80
C PRO A 15 -4.38 -3.00 15.25
N GLU A 16 -4.37 -3.99 16.16
CA GLU A 16 -4.12 -3.79 17.59
C GLU A 16 -2.69 -3.31 17.91
N GLU A 17 -1.74 -3.41 16.97
CA GLU A 17 -0.35 -2.97 17.15
C GLU A 17 0.13 -2.09 15.97
N PRO A 18 0.67 -0.88 16.24
CA PRO A 18 1.19 0.01 15.21
C PRO A 18 2.65 -0.33 14.87
N ASP A 19 2.88 -1.36 14.06
CA ASP A 19 4.23 -1.63 13.55
C ASP A 19 4.71 -0.56 12.55
N ALA A 20 6.00 -0.21 12.65
CA ALA A 20 6.69 0.87 11.95
C ALA A 20 6.95 0.61 10.44
N GLY A 21 5.96 0.05 9.77
CA GLY A 21 5.87 -0.19 8.34
C GLY A 21 4.42 -0.52 8.09
N GLY A 22 3.65 0.46 7.58
CA GLY A 22 2.19 0.43 7.59
C GLY A 22 1.62 -0.91 7.12
N PRO A 23 0.51 -1.37 7.73
CA PRO A 23 0.04 -2.75 7.64
C PRO A 23 0.01 -3.25 6.20
N GLU A 24 0.59 -4.42 5.96
CA GLU A 24 0.07 -5.30 4.92
C GLU A 24 -1.38 -5.59 5.30
N PRO A 25 -2.36 -5.12 4.52
CA PRO A 25 -3.74 -5.22 4.95
C PRO A 25 -4.16 -6.68 5.05
N GLY A 26 -4.66 -7.06 6.23
CA GLY A 26 -5.78 -8.01 6.27
C GLY A 26 -6.82 -7.52 5.27
N THR A 27 -7.32 -8.41 4.41
CA THR A 27 -8.15 -8.07 3.24
C THR A 27 -9.21 -7.02 3.59
N ALA A 28 -9.22 -5.90 2.87
CA ALA A 28 -10.18 -4.81 3.08
C ALA A 28 -11.58 -5.40 3.26
N ILE A 29 -12.24 -5.04 4.36
CA ILE A 29 -13.59 -5.54 4.65
C ILE A 29 -14.62 -4.96 3.68
N ARG A 30 -14.28 -3.82 3.06
CA ARG A 30 -15.01 -3.23 1.95
C ARG A 30 -14.06 -2.42 1.08
N SER A 31 -14.30 -2.44 -0.22
CA SER A 31 -13.71 -1.49 -1.15
C SER A 31 -14.75 -0.93 -2.11
N ALA A 32 -14.51 0.28 -2.59
CA ALA A 32 -15.32 0.89 -3.64
C ALA A 32 -14.50 1.89 -4.46
N VAL A 33 -14.80 1.97 -5.76
CA VAL A 33 -14.34 3.08 -6.58
C VAL A 33 -15.31 4.24 -6.43
N VAL A 34 -14.79 5.41 -6.07
CA VAL A 34 -15.52 6.66 -5.92
C VAL A 34 -15.09 7.64 -7.00
N ALA A 35 -16.03 8.44 -7.51
CA ALA A 35 -15.78 9.42 -8.56
C ALA A 35 -15.96 10.85 -8.05
N ALA A 36 -15.16 11.77 -8.57
CA ALA A 36 -15.24 13.19 -8.20
C ALA A 36 -16.63 13.73 -8.52
N THR A 37 -17.25 14.38 -7.54
CA THR A 37 -18.60 14.95 -7.70
C THR A 37 -18.58 16.39 -8.18
N GLY A 38 -17.41 17.05 -8.15
CA GLY A 38 -17.27 18.50 -8.36
C GLY A 38 -17.71 19.35 -7.17
N LYS A 39 -18.17 18.74 -6.07
CA LYS A 39 -18.58 19.42 -4.83
C LYS A 39 -17.42 19.43 -3.82
N THR A 40 -17.47 20.37 -2.89
CA THR A 40 -16.68 20.34 -1.65
C THR A 40 -17.46 19.58 -0.58
N GLY A 41 -16.78 18.69 0.14
CA GLY A 41 -17.31 17.91 1.24
C GLY A 41 -17.36 18.67 2.56
N ALA A 42 -17.88 18.01 3.59
CA ALA A 42 -18.05 18.60 4.92
C ALA A 42 -16.71 18.89 5.62
N SER A 43 -15.67 18.11 5.30
CA SER A 43 -14.31 18.36 5.81
C SER A 43 -13.62 19.56 5.14
N GLY A 44 -14.20 20.12 4.06
CA GLY A 44 -13.61 21.20 3.26
C GLY A 44 -12.79 20.72 2.07
N TYR A 45 -12.64 19.42 1.87
CA TYR A 45 -11.91 18.82 0.74
C TYR A 45 -12.84 18.39 -0.40
N PRO A 46 -12.34 18.16 -1.63
CA PRO A 46 -13.14 17.66 -2.74
C PRO A 46 -13.87 16.35 -2.39
N ARG A 47 -15.14 16.27 -2.77
CA ARG A 47 -16.02 15.12 -2.48
C ARG A 47 -16.07 14.13 -3.64
N TYR A 48 -15.96 12.85 -3.29
CA TYR A 48 -16.06 11.70 -4.18
C TYR A 48 -17.17 10.76 -3.70
N GLU A 49 -17.93 10.18 -4.62
CA GLU A 49 -19.04 9.28 -4.29
C GLU A 49 -19.05 8.05 -5.21
N GLY A 50 -19.41 6.88 -4.68
CA GLY A 50 -19.53 5.64 -5.45
C GLY A 50 -19.57 4.38 -4.57
N GLY A 51 -20.29 3.33 -5.01
CA GLY A 51 -20.36 2.06 -4.28
C GLY A 51 -20.93 2.16 -2.86
N GLY A 52 -21.77 3.17 -2.59
CA GLY A 52 -22.29 3.47 -1.26
C GLY A 52 -21.30 4.22 -0.35
N MET A 53 -20.14 4.62 -0.84
CA MET A 53 -19.19 5.45 -0.10
C MET A 53 -19.25 6.91 -0.53
N GLU A 54 -19.16 7.81 0.43
CA GLU A 54 -18.91 9.23 0.22
C GLU A 54 -17.62 9.61 0.94
N ALA A 55 -16.59 10.01 0.19
CA ALA A 55 -15.28 10.33 0.72
C ALA A 55 -14.91 11.77 0.40
N ASP A 56 -14.46 12.50 1.42
CA ASP A 56 -13.80 13.78 1.23
C ASP A 56 -12.29 13.52 1.26
N VAL A 57 -11.58 13.86 0.19
CA VAL A 57 -10.17 13.44 -0.02
C VAL A 57 -9.29 14.65 -0.24
N ASP A 58 -8.18 14.75 0.49
CA ASP A 58 -7.08 15.63 0.14
C ASP A 58 -6.33 15.08 -1.08
N PRO A 59 -6.45 15.70 -2.27
CA PRO A 59 -5.81 15.18 -3.46
C PRO A 59 -4.29 15.38 -3.45
N ALA A 60 -3.75 16.24 -2.59
CA ALA A 60 -2.31 16.47 -2.50
C ALA A 60 -1.60 15.35 -1.75
N THR A 61 -2.23 14.81 -0.70
CA THR A 61 -1.65 13.77 0.17
C THR A 61 -2.27 12.39 -0.03
N HIS A 62 -3.38 12.29 -0.77
CA HIS A 62 -4.20 11.08 -0.88
C HIS A 62 -4.74 10.60 0.48
N THR A 63 -4.99 11.54 1.39
CA THR A 63 -5.62 11.27 2.69
C THR A 63 -7.13 11.35 2.56
N VAL A 64 -7.84 10.39 3.16
CA VAL A 64 -9.30 10.47 3.34
C VAL A 64 -9.57 11.26 4.61
N GLU A 65 -10.18 12.42 4.45
CA GLU A 65 -10.41 13.41 5.52
C GLU A 65 -11.77 13.21 6.20
N ALA A 66 -12.73 12.63 5.47
CA ALA A 66 -14.01 12.16 6.00
C ALA A 66 -14.55 11.01 5.13
N LEU A 67 -15.26 10.05 5.75
CA LEU A 67 -15.90 8.93 5.05
C LEU A 67 -17.29 8.66 5.62
N LEU A 68 -18.27 8.53 4.73
CA LEU A 68 -19.55 7.92 5.02
C LEU A 68 -19.69 6.61 4.24
N VAL A 69 -20.31 5.62 4.88
CA VAL A 69 -20.68 4.33 4.30
C VAL A 69 -22.19 4.18 4.40
N ASP A 70 -22.85 4.12 3.25
CA ASP A 70 -24.30 4.06 3.10
C ASP A 70 -25.03 5.19 3.87
N GLY A 71 -24.39 6.37 3.94
CA GLY A 71 -24.90 7.57 4.62
C GLY A 71 -24.61 7.64 6.12
N ALA A 72 -23.92 6.66 6.70
CA ALA A 72 -23.51 6.64 8.11
C ALA A 72 -22.01 6.87 8.27
N GLU A 73 -21.61 7.50 9.36
CA GLU A 73 -20.20 7.56 9.77
C GLU A 73 -19.69 6.15 10.09
N ILE A 74 -18.39 5.92 9.85
CA ILE A 74 -17.77 4.63 10.17
C ILE A 74 -17.62 4.46 11.68
N ASP A 75 -17.75 3.21 12.15
CA ASP A 75 -17.54 2.87 13.54
C ASP A 75 -16.07 3.07 13.97
N TYR A 76 -15.88 3.32 15.27
CA TYR A 76 -14.55 3.32 15.87
C TYR A 76 -13.84 1.99 15.67
N GLY A 77 -12.51 2.04 15.57
CA GLY A 77 -11.69 0.86 15.27
C GLY A 77 -11.72 0.45 13.80
N LEU A 78 -12.28 1.28 12.91
CA LEU A 78 -12.10 1.16 11.48
C LEU A 78 -11.15 2.25 10.97
N THR A 79 -10.32 1.88 10.00
CA THR A 79 -9.39 2.78 9.32
C THR A 79 -9.59 2.72 7.81
N VAL A 80 -9.35 3.84 7.14
CA VAL A 80 -9.56 4.00 5.70
C VAL A 80 -8.25 4.35 5.01
N ARG A 81 -8.03 3.81 3.82
CA ARG A 81 -6.93 4.18 2.94
C ARG A 81 -7.39 4.30 1.50
N ILE A 82 -6.66 5.08 0.73
CA ILE A 82 -6.76 5.04 -0.73
C ILE A 82 -5.85 3.91 -1.21
N ALA A 83 -6.35 3.06 -2.10
CA ALA A 83 -5.50 2.09 -2.77
C ALA A 83 -4.41 2.86 -3.53
N GLU A 84 -3.14 2.66 -3.15
CA GLU A 84 -2.06 3.16 -3.99
C GLU A 84 -2.17 2.43 -5.32
N ARG A 85 -2.50 3.16 -6.38
CA ARG A 85 -2.35 2.63 -7.72
C ARG A 85 -0.86 2.33 -7.88
N ILE A 86 -0.51 1.05 -7.93
CA ILE A 86 0.77 0.60 -8.46
C ILE A 86 0.95 1.37 -9.77
N ARG A 87 1.90 2.30 -9.81
CA ARG A 87 2.33 2.90 -11.07
C ARG A 87 3.03 1.79 -11.85
N GLY A 88 2.25 1.03 -12.61
CA GLY A 88 2.74 0.10 -13.64
C GLY A 88 2.67 -1.37 -13.28
N THR A 89 1.83 -2.11 -14.02
CA THR A 89 2.17 -3.46 -14.49
C THR A 89 3.30 -3.35 -15.55
N GLY A 90 4.42 -2.74 -15.17
CA GLY A 90 5.50 -2.35 -16.09
C GLY A 90 6.83 -2.07 -15.40
N GLY A 91 6.99 -2.47 -14.13
CA GLY A 91 8.30 -2.61 -13.50
C GLY A 91 8.76 -4.05 -13.67
N ALA A 92 9.14 -4.44 -14.88
CA ALA A 92 10.29 -5.34 -14.94
C ALA A 92 11.37 -4.64 -14.10
N GLN A 93 11.93 -5.34 -13.13
CA GLN A 93 13.25 -5.02 -12.61
C GLN A 93 14.10 -4.64 -13.84
N GLU A 94 14.37 -3.35 -14.02
CA GLU A 94 15.64 -2.96 -14.59
C GLU A 94 16.65 -3.53 -13.59
N TYR A 95 17.10 -4.74 -13.91
CA TYR A 95 18.40 -5.20 -13.53
C TYR A 95 19.35 -4.15 -14.13
N ASP A 96 19.79 -3.20 -13.32
CA ASP A 96 21.04 -2.53 -13.65
C ASP A 96 22.12 -3.61 -13.57
N GLY A 97 22.73 -3.91 -14.71
CA GLY A 97 23.78 -4.90 -14.83
C GLY A 97 25.07 -4.46 -14.12
N SER A 98 25.01 -4.20 -12.83
CA SER A 98 26.15 -4.06 -11.92
C SER A 98 25.98 -4.98 -10.72
N GLY A 99 25.59 -6.23 -10.98
CA GLY A 99 25.92 -7.34 -10.10
C GLY A 99 27.38 -7.71 -10.34
N GLU A 100 28.28 -7.14 -9.54
CA GLU A 100 29.57 -7.77 -9.29
C GLU A 100 29.28 -9.24 -8.92
N ALA A 101 29.82 -10.18 -9.69
CA ALA A 101 29.57 -11.59 -9.48
C ALA A 101 29.93 -11.96 -8.02
N PRO A 102 29.10 -12.72 -7.29
CA PRO A 102 29.54 -13.23 -6.01
C PRO A 102 30.76 -14.12 -6.26
N GLU A 103 31.90 -13.73 -5.69
CA GLU A 103 33.10 -14.54 -5.69
C GLU A 103 32.75 -15.93 -5.12
N PRO A 104 33.20 -17.03 -5.74
CA PRO A 104 32.97 -18.35 -5.19
C PRO A 104 33.61 -18.43 -3.79
N PRO A 105 32.97 -19.11 -2.81
CA PRO A 105 33.55 -19.23 -1.49
C PRO A 105 34.90 -19.95 -1.58
N GLU A 106 35.95 -19.28 -1.09
CA GLU A 106 37.26 -19.89 -0.89
C GLU A 106 37.09 -21.05 0.09
N GLU A 107 37.20 -22.29 -0.42
CA GLU A 107 37.29 -23.48 0.41
C GLU A 107 38.47 -23.34 1.36
N SER A 108 38.14 -23.14 2.64
CA SER A 108 39.07 -23.22 3.75
C SER A 108 39.49 -24.68 3.93
N ALA A 109 40.49 -25.13 3.16
CA ALA A 109 41.16 -26.40 3.41
C ALA A 109 42.11 -26.22 4.59
N THR A 110 41.60 -26.55 5.77
CA THR A 110 42.35 -26.77 7.00
C THR A 110 43.45 -27.82 6.79
N ALA A 111 44.55 -27.57 7.51
CA ALA A 111 45.72 -28.39 7.57
C ALA A 111 45.48 -29.81 8.14
N SER A 112 46.45 -30.66 7.82
CA SER A 112 46.95 -31.79 8.63
C SER A 112 46.32 -33.17 8.42
N GLY A 113 47.07 -34.00 7.68
CA GLY A 113 47.54 -35.33 8.11
C GLY A 113 46.53 -36.47 8.23
N GLN A 114 46.84 -37.61 7.60
CA GLN A 114 47.01 -38.93 8.24
C GLN A 114 46.82 -40.12 7.24
N GLN A 115 47.90 -40.89 7.05
CA GLN A 115 48.02 -42.36 6.85
C GLN A 115 47.39 -43.10 5.62
N GLY A 116 48.29 -43.74 4.83
CA GLY A 116 48.39 -45.21 4.69
C GLY A 116 47.51 -45.96 3.66
N ASN A 117 48.12 -46.48 2.58
CA ASN A 117 48.20 -47.91 2.21
C ASN A 117 48.66 -48.11 0.75
N GLY A 118 49.59 -49.05 0.52
CA GLY A 118 50.00 -49.55 -0.79
C GLY A 118 51.46 -49.93 -0.87
#